data_AF-A0A8J6DZZ0-F1
#
_entry.id   AF-A0A8J6DZZ0-F1
#
_cell.length_a   1.000
_cell.length_b   1.000
_cell.length_c   1.000
_cell.angle_alpha   90.00
_cell.angle_beta   90.00
_cell.angle_gamma   90.00
#
_symmetry.space_group_name_H-M   'P 1'
#
loop_
_entity.id
_entity.type
_entity.pdbx_description
1 polymer ?
#
loop_
_entity_poly.entity_id
_entity_poly.type
_entity_poly.pdbx_seq_one_letter_code
_entity_poly.pdbx_strand_id
1 'polypeptide(L)'
;MSDLYCVEQITIPSDLPDILKQWVKAVISKKPDDIFDFSAKYFAKLAGTVPEEDTDTRMDMTTIKQIKTALTALDEEYHNDAVPREAILDVVQAHEFSKTLADRILKLIELNDGVLTGRVFFILLLALASPDLLAAVELSFAAFSQSNDVYKPIISADDLETLFSELHCYDYRVTPLVLGEVRALIEDNDRKPISFGEFLSSNLADMLR
;
A
#
# COMPACT_ATOMS: atom_id res chain seq x y z
N MET A 1 -30.69 -35.81 -24.73
CA MET A 1 -29.82 -35.88 -25.92
C MET A 1 -28.76 -34.79 -25.80
N SER A 2 -27.60 -35.12 -25.24
CA SER A 2 -26.26 -34.46 -25.32
C SER A 2 -25.33 -35.38 -24.51
N ASP A 3 -24.22 -35.98 -24.92
CA ASP A 3 -23.55 -36.08 -26.21
C ASP A 3 -23.18 -37.54 -26.45
N LEU A 4 -23.42 -37.99 -27.68
CA LEU A 4 -22.94 -39.25 -28.24
C LEU A 4 -21.47 -39.04 -28.63
N TYR A 5 -20.58 -39.97 -28.25
CA TYR A 5 -19.13 -40.01 -28.49
C TYR A 5 -18.23 -39.19 -27.53
N CYS A 6 -18.10 -39.65 -26.29
CA CYS A 6 -16.80 -39.62 -25.62
C CYS A 6 -16.11 -40.95 -25.93
N VAL A 7 -15.09 -40.93 -26.78
CA VAL A 7 -14.17 -42.06 -26.92
C VAL A 7 -13.51 -42.27 -25.56
N GLU A 8 -13.68 -43.47 -25.01
CA GLU A 8 -12.99 -43.96 -23.81
C GLU A 8 -11.49 -43.65 -23.90
N GLN A 9 -11.00 -42.64 -23.13
CA GLN A 9 -9.61 -42.53 -22.67
C GLN A 9 -9.24 -41.24 -21.91
N ILE A 10 -10.15 -40.27 -21.69
CA ILE A 10 -9.84 -39.10 -20.86
C ILE A 10 -10.50 -39.25 -19.49
N THR A 11 -9.75 -39.76 -18.51
CA THR A 11 -10.14 -39.73 -17.10
C THR A 11 -9.99 -38.31 -16.59
N ILE A 12 -11.10 -37.58 -16.47
CA ILE A 12 -11.11 -36.26 -15.83
C ILE A 12 -10.98 -36.49 -14.31
N PRO A 13 -9.95 -35.92 -13.64
CA PRO A 13 -9.85 -35.99 -12.19
C PRO A 13 -11.07 -35.36 -11.52
N SER A 14 -11.59 -36.00 -10.47
CA SER A 14 -12.79 -35.53 -9.74
C SER A 14 -12.66 -34.11 -9.21
N ASP A 15 -11.44 -33.69 -8.89
CA ASP A 15 -11.15 -32.43 -8.19
C ASP A 15 -10.89 -31.27 -9.16
N LEU A 16 -10.63 -31.57 -10.43
CA LEU A 16 -10.33 -30.57 -11.46
C LEU A 16 -11.45 -29.53 -11.63
N PRO A 17 -12.75 -29.90 -11.68
CA PRO A 17 -13.82 -28.92 -11.78
C PRO A 17 -13.84 -27.91 -10.63
N ASP A 18 -13.59 -28.37 -9.40
CA ASP A 18 -13.60 -27.50 -8.22
C ASP A 18 -12.37 -26.59 -8.18
N ILE A 19 -11.19 -27.09 -8.55
CA ILE A 19 -9.97 -26.28 -8.69
C ILE A 19 -10.18 -25.16 -9.70
N LEU A 20 -10.74 -25.48 -10.88
CA LEU A 20 -11.03 -24.48 -11.92
C LEU A 20 -12.08 -23.47 -11.46
N LYS A 21 -13.12 -23.90 -10.76
CA LYS A 21 -14.16 -23.02 -10.21
C LYS A 21 -13.58 -22.01 -9.21
N GLN A 22 -12.68 -22.46 -8.33
CA GLN A 22 -12.01 -21.58 -7.37
C GLN A 22 -11.08 -20.57 -8.06
N TRP A 23 -10.32 -21.01 -9.07
CA TRP A 23 -9.49 -20.12 -9.87
C TRP A 23 -10.32 -19.07 -10.61
N VAL A 24 -11.41 -19.47 -11.31
CA VAL A 24 -12.30 -18.53 -12.01
C VAL A 24 -12.91 -17.51 -11.05
N LYS A 25 -13.35 -17.96 -9.87
CA LYS A 25 -13.87 -17.06 -8.83
C LYS A 25 -12.81 -16.03 -8.41
N ALA A 26 -11.56 -16.45 -8.25
CA ALA A 26 -10.45 -15.56 -7.90
C ALA A 26 -10.15 -14.54 -9.02
N VAL A 27 -10.16 -14.96 -10.29
CA VAL A 27 -9.97 -14.08 -11.45
C VAL A 27 -11.07 -13.03 -11.54
N ILE A 28 -12.35 -13.44 -11.43
CA ILE A 28 -13.50 -12.50 -11.50
C ILE A 28 -13.47 -11.51 -10.33
N SER A 29 -13.08 -11.98 -9.14
CA SER A 29 -13.01 -11.14 -7.95
C SER A 29 -11.88 -10.11 -8.02
N LYS A 30 -10.69 -10.53 -8.49
CA LYS A 30 -9.49 -9.70 -8.47
C LYS A 30 -9.28 -8.87 -9.73
N LYS A 31 -9.93 -9.24 -10.85
CA LYS A 31 -9.81 -8.58 -12.16
C LYS A 31 -8.35 -8.22 -12.51
N PRO A 32 -7.44 -9.21 -12.54
CA PRO A 32 -6.04 -8.95 -12.80
C PRO A 32 -5.83 -8.39 -14.21
N ASP A 33 -4.90 -7.45 -14.35
CA ASP A 33 -4.53 -6.88 -15.65
C ASP A 33 -3.82 -7.92 -16.55
N ASP A 34 -3.08 -8.86 -15.95
CA ASP A 34 -2.47 -10.01 -16.62
C ASP A 34 -2.95 -11.34 -16.01
N ILE A 35 -3.76 -12.06 -16.78
CA ILE A 35 -4.33 -13.35 -16.37
C ILE A 35 -3.26 -14.45 -16.32
N PHE A 36 -2.21 -14.39 -17.15
CA PHE A 36 -1.18 -15.42 -17.20
C PHE A 36 -0.27 -15.35 -15.98
N ASP A 37 0.23 -14.16 -15.64
CA ASP A 37 1.03 -13.94 -14.42
C ASP A 37 0.22 -14.27 -13.16
N PHE A 38 -1.05 -13.82 -13.11
CA PHE A 38 -1.96 -14.16 -12.02
C PHE A 38 -2.13 -15.67 -11.85
N SER A 39 -2.32 -16.40 -12.95
CA SER A 39 -2.55 -17.85 -12.92
C SER A 39 -1.31 -18.62 -12.47
N ALA A 40 -0.12 -18.22 -12.94
CA ALA A 40 1.15 -18.81 -12.52
C ALA A 40 1.34 -18.68 -11.00
N LYS A 41 1.12 -17.48 -10.46
CA LYS A 41 1.20 -17.22 -9.01
C LYS A 41 0.13 -17.97 -8.22
N TYR A 42 -1.12 -17.98 -8.69
CA TYR A 42 -2.24 -18.66 -8.03
C TYR A 42 -1.99 -20.16 -7.85
N PHE A 43 -1.57 -20.85 -8.92
CA PHE A 43 -1.31 -22.29 -8.85
C PHE A 43 0.00 -22.63 -8.14
N ALA A 44 1.03 -21.77 -8.25
CA ALA A 44 2.27 -21.94 -7.48
C ALA A 44 2.03 -21.83 -5.95
N LYS A 45 1.11 -20.93 -5.54
CA LYS A 45 0.62 -20.83 -4.15
C LYS A 45 -0.15 -22.08 -3.73
N LEU A 46 -1.10 -22.53 -4.57
CA LEU A 46 -1.89 -23.74 -4.29
C LEU A 46 -1.00 -24.99 -4.14
N ALA A 47 0.10 -25.06 -4.89
CA ALA A 47 1.08 -26.13 -4.82
C ALA A 47 2.08 -26.00 -3.65
N GLY A 48 2.03 -24.92 -2.86
CA GLY A 48 2.96 -24.67 -1.75
C GLY A 48 4.41 -24.43 -2.18
N THR A 49 4.62 -24.05 -3.45
CA THR A 49 5.96 -23.87 -4.06
C THR A 49 6.50 -22.44 -3.94
N VAL A 50 5.68 -21.52 -3.47
CA VAL A 50 6.07 -20.16 -3.10
C VAL A 50 5.98 -20.09 -1.57
N PRO A 51 6.99 -19.51 -0.86
CA PRO A 51 6.82 -19.13 0.53
C PRO A 51 5.51 -18.35 0.71
N GLU A 52 4.88 -18.41 1.88
CA GLU A 52 3.71 -17.57 2.22
C GLU A 52 4.11 -16.09 2.32
N GLU A 53 4.68 -15.53 1.26
CA GLU A 53 4.78 -14.10 1.05
C GLU A 53 3.49 -13.70 0.32
N ASP A 54 2.62 -13.06 1.09
CA ASP A 54 1.32 -12.57 0.70
C ASP A 54 1.37 -11.85 -0.65
N THR A 55 0.87 -12.52 -1.70
CA THR A 55 0.47 -11.89 -2.97
C THR A 55 -0.82 -11.07 -2.82
N ASP A 56 -0.98 -10.41 -1.68
CA ASP A 56 -1.88 -9.30 -1.47
C ASP A 56 -1.09 -8.23 -0.70
N THR A 57 -0.09 -7.68 -1.36
CA THR A 57 0.73 -6.55 -0.89
C THR A 57 -0.05 -5.25 -0.75
N ARG A 58 -1.37 -5.28 -0.97
CA ARG A 58 -2.25 -4.22 -0.50
C ARG A 58 -2.56 -4.51 0.96
N MET A 59 -2.00 -3.70 1.87
CA MET A 59 -2.50 -3.62 3.24
C MET A 59 -4.03 -3.65 3.22
N ASP A 60 -4.63 -4.54 4.02
CA ASP A 60 -6.07 -4.71 3.96
C ASP A 60 -6.79 -3.40 4.35
N MET A 61 -8.02 -3.26 3.86
CA MET A 61 -8.82 -2.06 4.08
C MET A 61 -9.10 -1.77 5.57
N THR A 62 -9.01 -2.78 6.41
CA THR A 62 -9.11 -2.66 7.87
C THR A 62 -7.87 -2.02 8.48
N THR A 63 -6.68 -2.39 8.00
CA THR A 63 -5.39 -1.84 8.40
C THR A 63 -5.30 -0.37 8.01
N ILE A 64 -5.70 0.00 6.79
CA ILE A 64 -5.71 1.42 6.37
C ILE A 64 -6.65 2.24 7.26
N LYS A 65 -7.81 1.71 7.64
CA LYS A 65 -8.73 2.38 8.57
C LYS A 65 -8.15 2.49 9.97
N GLN A 66 -7.48 1.45 10.47
CA GLN A 66 -6.77 1.49 11.75
C GLN A 66 -5.68 2.56 11.74
N ILE A 67 -4.89 2.65 10.66
CA ILE A 67 -3.87 3.68 10.48
C ILE A 67 -4.52 5.07 10.48
N LYS A 68 -5.63 5.28 9.77
CA LYS A 68 -6.37 6.55 9.80
C LYS A 68 -6.79 6.94 11.21
N THR A 69 -7.43 6.03 11.93
CA THR A 69 -7.90 6.28 13.30
C THR A 69 -6.73 6.61 14.23
N ALA A 70 -5.64 5.84 14.13
CA ALA A 70 -4.42 6.05 14.90
C ALA A 70 -3.79 7.42 14.62
N LEU A 71 -3.69 7.79 13.34
CA LEU A 71 -3.14 9.06 12.92
C LEU A 71 -4.00 10.24 13.39
N THR A 72 -5.33 10.15 13.25
CA THR A 72 -6.25 11.18 13.76
C THR A 72 -6.09 11.37 15.27
N ALA A 73 -5.96 10.29 16.04
CA ALA A 73 -5.77 10.38 17.49
C ALA A 73 -4.46 11.09 17.85
N LEU A 74 -3.36 10.77 17.16
CA LEU A 74 -2.07 11.43 17.38
C LEU A 74 -2.09 12.90 16.93
N ASP A 75 -2.75 13.22 15.81
CA ASP A 75 -2.87 14.60 15.32
C ASP A 75 -3.77 15.46 16.23
N GLU A 76 -4.78 14.87 16.87
CA GLU A 76 -5.62 15.56 17.86
C GLU A 76 -4.87 15.88 19.16
N GLU A 77 -3.98 15.00 19.62
CA GLU A 77 -3.24 15.17 20.87
C GLU A 77 -1.95 15.98 20.70
N TYR A 78 -1.20 15.73 19.61
CA TYR A 78 0.13 16.29 19.38
C TYR A 78 0.18 17.28 18.22
N HIS A 79 -0.90 17.48 17.47
CA HIS A 79 -0.97 18.50 16.40
C HIS A 79 0.15 18.44 15.36
N ASN A 80 0.56 17.22 14.99
CA ASN A 80 1.69 16.93 14.10
C ASN A 80 3.07 17.40 14.62
N ASP A 81 3.19 17.71 15.91
CA ASP A 81 4.47 17.94 16.57
C ASP A 81 5.14 16.62 16.97
N ALA A 82 6.30 16.74 17.65
CA ALA A 82 7.05 15.62 18.17
C ALA A 82 6.21 14.78 19.15
N VAL A 83 6.11 13.49 18.89
CA VAL A 83 5.35 12.52 19.67
C VAL A 83 6.31 11.73 20.57
N PRO A 84 6.01 11.51 21.85
CA PRO A 84 6.82 10.66 22.71
C PRO A 84 6.78 9.21 22.22
N ARG A 85 7.90 8.49 22.38
CA ARG A 85 8.05 7.11 21.92
C ARG A 85 6.97 6.20 22.49
N GLU A 86 6.59 6.43 23.73
CA GLU A 86 5.57 5.67 24.46
C GLU A 86 4.20 5.77 23.79
N ALA A 87 3.79 6.97 23.35
CA ALA A 87 2.50 7.17 22.67
C ALA A 87 2.43 6.41 21.33
N ILE A 88 3.54 6.35 20.58
CA ILE A 88 3.61 5.53 19.35
C ILE A 88 3.46 4.04 19.69
N LEU A 89 4.11 3.56 20.76
CA LEU A 89 4.00 2.17 21.17
C LEU A 89 2.60 1.80 21.65
N ASP A 90 1.92 2.72 22.35
CA ASP A 90 0.54 2.55 22.77
C ASP A 90 -0.41 2.42 21.57
N VAL A 91 -0.23 3.26 20.55
CA VAL A 91 -0.96 3.18 19.27
C VAL A 91 -0.68 1.86 18.55
N VAL A 92 0.59 1.46 18.46
CA VAL A 92 1.00 0.18 17.86
C VAL A 92 0.34 -0.99 18.57
N GLN A 93 0.27 -0.97 19.90
CA GLN A 93 -0.40 -2.00 20.67
C GLN A 93 -1.92 -1.98 20.50
N ALA A 94 -2.55 -0.80 20.54
CA ALA A 94 -4.00 -0.63 20.45
C ALA A 94 -4.56 -1.07 19.09
N HIS A 95 -3.77 -0.90 18.02
CA HIS A 95 -4.15 -1.26 16.65
C HIS A 95 -3.50 -2.56 16.16
N GLU A 96 -2.85 -3.31 17.06
CA GLU A 96 -2.22 -4.61 16.77
C GLU A 96 -1.17 -4.57 15.64
N PHE A 97 -0.49 -3.43 15.47
CA PHE A 97 0.61 -3.31 14.51
C PHE A 97 1.85 -4.08 14.97
N SER A 98 2.70 -4.49 14.01
CA SER A 98 3.91 -5.25 14.32
C SER A 98 4.90 -4.42 15.14
N LYS A 99 5.10 -4.82 16.40
CA LYS A 99 6.10 -4.22 17.31
C LYS A 99 7.51 -4.26 16.73
N THR A 100 7.88 -5.35 16.05
CA THR A 100 9.19 -5.48 15.41
C THR A 100 9.39 -4.43 14.30
N LEU A 101 8.35 -4.14 13.51
CA LEU A 101 8.42 -3.08 12.50
C LEU A 101 8.47 -1.70 13.16
N ALA A 102 7.67 -1.47 14.20
CA ALA A 102 7.71 -0.22 14.95
C ALA A 102 9.09 0.07 15.53
N ASP A 103 9.73 -0.91 16.17
CA ASP A 103 11.09 -0.74 16.72
C ASP A 103 12.13 -0.46 15.63
N ARG A 104 11.98 -1.05 14.43
CA ARG A 104 12.85 -0.76 13.28
C ARG A 104 12.68 0.67 12.77
N ILE A 105 11.43 1.16 12.70
CA ILE A 105 11.11 2.53 12.27
C ILE A 105 11.67 3.55 13.27
N LEU A 106 11.42 3.33 14.57
CA LEU A 106 11.93 4.21 15.62
C LEU A 106 13.45 4.32 15.56
N LYS A 107 14.14 3.18 15.40
CA LYS A 107 15.59 3.18 15.22
C LYS A 107 16.04 3.89 13.94
N LEU A 108 15.29 3.75 12.84
CA LEU A 108 15.60 4.42 11.57
C LEU A 108 15.50 5.95 11.71
N ILE A 109 14.48 6.44 12.40
CA ILE A 109 14.30 7.87 12.69
C ILE A 109 15.45 8.39 13.56
N GLU A 110 15.79 7.67 14.64
CA GLU A 110 16.92 8.02 15.52
C GLU A 110 18.26 8.07 14.77
N LEU A 111 18.52 7.14 13.85
CA LEU A 111 19.78 7.09 13.09
C LEU A 111 19.93 8.25 12.10
N ASN A 112 18.83 8.84 11.66
CA ASN A 112 18.81 9.95 10.72
C ASN A 112 18.63 11.31 11.41
N ASP A 113 18.74 11.38 12.75
CA ASP A 113 18.46 12.57 13.56
C ASP A 113 17.08 13.18 13.25
N GLY A 114 16.12 12.34 12.88
CA GLY A 114 14.78 12.74 12.46
C GLY A 114 13.88 13.07 13.65
N VAL A 115 12.88 13.94 13.42
CA VAL A 115 11.84 14.22 14.42
C VAL A 115 10.77 13.12 14.34
N LEU A 116 10.52 12.46 15.46
CA LEU A 116 9.43 11.48 15.55
C LEU A 116 8.08 12.20 15.61
N THR A 117 7.37 12.24 14.49
CA THR A 117 5.95 12.63 14.44
C THR A 117 5.08 11.42 14.08
N GLY A 118 3.79 11.49 14.40
CA GLY A 118 2.83 10.44 14.00
C GLY A 118 2.83 10.22 12.48
N ARG A 119 2.93 11.29 11.71
CA ARG A 119 3.00 11.24 10.25
C ARG A 119 4.25 10.53 9.74
N VAL A 120 5.43 10.93 10.21
CA VAL A 120 6.70 10.29 9.80
C VAL A 120 6.66 8.79 10.11
N PHE A 121 6.19 8.41 11.30
CA PHE A 121 6.06 7.02 11.68
C PHE A 121 5.18 6.23 10.70
N PHE A 122 3.99 6.73 10.38
CA PHE A 122 3.06 6.03 9.48
C PHE A 122 3.50 6.05 8.01
N ILE A 123 4.16 7.12 7.53
CA ILE A 123 4.78 7.14 6.20
C ILE A 123 5.80 5.99 6.09
N LEU A 124 6.68 5.85 7.08
CA LEU A 124 7.70 4.80 7.10
C LEU A 124 7.11 3.41 7.30
N LEU A 125 6.04 3.27 8.09
CA LEU A 125 5.32 2.01 8.24
C LEU A 125 4.74 1.54 6.90
N LEU A 126 4.08 2.44 6.17
CA LEU A 126 3.52 2.16 4.85
C LEU A 126 4.61 1.85 3.83
N ALA A 127 5.71 2.61 3.84
CA ALA A 127 6.85 2.37 2.95
C ALA A 127 7.50 1.00 3.18
N LEU A 128 7.65 0.57 4.44
CA LEU A 128 8.24 -0.73 4.78
C LEU A 128 7.28 -1.91 4.57
N ALA A 129 5.97 -1.68 4.60
CA ALA A 129 4.96 -2.70 4.32
C ALA A 129 4.69 -2.90 2.83
N SER A 130 5.09 -1.94 1.99
CA SER A 130 4.87 -1.98 0.55
C SER A 130 5.97 -2.70 -0.22
N PRO A 131 5.64 -3.38 -1.32
CA PRO A 131 6.61 -4.06 -2.18
C PRO A 131 7.51 -3.09 -2.96
N ASP A 132 6.96 -1.94 -3.33
CA ASP A 132 7.63 -0.90 -4.10
C ASP A 132 7.18 0.50 -3.66
N LEU A 133 7.88 1.52 -4.16
CA LEU A 133 7.64 2.91 -3.77
C LEU A 133 6.29 3.43 -4.27
N LEU A 134 5.84 3.01 -5.44
CA LEU A 134 4.55 3.42 -5.97
C LEU A 134 3.40 2.87 -5.11
N ALA A 135 3.50 1.62 -4.68
CA ALA A 135 2.55 1.00 -3.74
C ALA A 135 2.57 1.69 -2.38
N ALA A 136 3.75 2.09 -1.87
CA ALA A 136 3.86 2.91 -0.66
C ALA A 136 3.14 4.25 -0.79
N VAL A 137 3.28 4.91 -1.93
CA VAL A 137 2.60 6.17 -2.22
C VAL A 137 1.09 5.95 -2.35
N GLU A 138 0.63 4.90 -3.04
CA GLU A 138 -0.81 4.55 -3.13
C GLU A 138 -1.44 4.35 -1.74
N LEU A 139 -0.79 3.57 -0.88
CA LEU A 139 -1.25 3.35 0.50
C LEU A 139 -1.21 4.64 1.32
N SER A 140 -0.22 5.50 1.10
CA SER A 140 -0.13 6.81 1.75
C SER A 140 -1.28 7.71 1.30
N PHE A 141 -1.60 7.77 0.00
CA PHE A 141 -2.80 8.45 -0.48
C PHE A 141 -4.04 7.91 0.23
N ALA A 142 -4.19 6.59 0.35
CA ALA A 142 -5.31 6.00 1.04
C ALA A 142 -5.36 6.40 2.52
N ALA A 143 -4.25 6.33 3.25
CA ALA A 143 -4.14 6.62 4.68
C ALA A 143 -4.29 8.12 5.01
N PHE A 144 -3.70 9.03 4.23
CA PHE A 144 -3.76 10.47 4.45
C PHE A 144 -4.92 11.15 3.69
N SER A 145 -5.80 10.37 3.04
CA SER A 145 -6.87 10.94 2.24
C SER A 145 -7.93 11.67 3.06
N GLN A 146 -8.26 12.89 2.62
CA GLN A 146 -9.38 13.72 3.08
C GLN A 146 -10.74 13.21 2.57
N SER A 147 -10.75 12.38 1.53
CA SER A 147 -11.95 11.74 1.02
C SER A 147 -12.41 10.60 1.94
N ASN A 148 -13.73 10.54 2.18
CA ASN A 148 -14.40 9.40 2.83
C ASN A 148 -14.48 8.17 1.90
N ASP A 149 -14.34 8.36 0.59
CA ASP A 149 -14.27 7.27 -0.38
C ASP A 149 -12.83 6.79 -0.50
N VAL A 150 -12.55 5.64 0.13
CA VAL A 150 -11.21 5.07 0.17
C VAL A 150 -10.73 4.59 -1.20
N TYR A 151 -11.64 4.32 -2.14
CA TYR A 151 -11.28 3.95 -3.52
C TYR A 151 -10.94 5.15 -4.39
N LYS A 152 -11.19 6.36 -3.90
CA LYS A 152 -10.84 7.62 -4.54
C LYS A 152 -10.12 8.51 -3.54
N PRO A 153 -8.90 8.11 -3.13
CA PRO A 153 -8.15 8.88 -2.16
C PRO A 153 -7.73 10.22 -2.77
N ILE A 154 -7.87 11.26 -1.97
CA ILE A 154 -7.48 12.63 -2.31
C ILE A 154 -6.67 13.18 -1.15
N ILE A 155 -5.46 13.62 -1.43
CA ILE A 155 -4.51 14.15 -0.44
C ILE A 155 -4.37 15.66 -0.63
N SER A 156 -4.15 16.41 0.45
CA SER A 156 -3.87 17.85 0.31
C SER A 156 -2.49 18.11 -0.26
N ALA A 157 -2.26 19.31 -0.79
CA ALA A 157 -0.95 19.74 -1.25
C ALA A 157 0.10 19.65 -0.13
N ASP A 158 -0.24 20.08 1.08
CA ASP A 158 0.68 20.10 2.23
C ASP A 158 1.01 18.67 2.70
N ASP A 159 0.01 17.78 2.72
CA ASP A 159 0.21 16.36 3.06
C ASP A 159 1.08 15.66 2.00
N LEU A 160 0.89 15.97 0.71
CA LEU A 160 1.69 15.41 -0.38
C LEU A 160 3.13 15.90 -0.34
N GLU A 161 3.34 17.20 -0.09
CA GLU A 161 4.69 17.77 0.08
C GLU A 161 5.40 17.15 1.29
N THR A 162 4.69 16.99 2.41
CA THR A 162 5.21 16.31 3.61
C THR A 162 5.59 14.87 3.30
N LEU A 163 4.70 14.10 2.66
CA LEU A 163 4.95 12.71 2.29
C LEU A 163 6.27 12.56 1.53
N PHE A 164 6.46 13.34 0.47
CA PHE A 164 7.65 13.22 -0.36
C PHE A 164 8.90 13.83 0.29
N SER A 165 8.76 14.89 1.07
CA SER A 165 9.88 15.46 1.84
C SER A 165 10.42 14.45 2.86
N GLU A 166 9.53 13.74 3.57
CA GLU A 166 9.94 12.70 4.51
C GLU A 166 10.54 11.50 3.77
N LEU A 167 9.87 11.00 2.72
CA LEU A 167 10.42 9.88 1.95
C LEU A 167 11.80 10.19 1.35
N HIS A 168 12.07 11.44 0.95
CA HIS A 168 13.41 11.86 0.49
C HIS A 168 14.51 11.65 1.55
N CYS A 169 14.19 11.81 2.83
CA CYS A 169 15.14 11.62 3.93
C CYS A 169 15.46 10.14 4.19
N TYR A 170 14.58 9.21 3.81
CA TYR A 170 14.69 7.80 4.19
C TYR A 170 14.80 6.83 3.01
N ASP A 171 14.35 7.22 1.81
CA ASP A 171 14.33 6.40 0.60
C ASP A 171 15.13 7.08 -0.52
N TYR A 172 16.27 6.48 -0.85
CA TYR A 172 17.20 7.01 -1.86
C TYR A 172 16.58 7.14 -3.27
N ARG A 173 15.46 6.44 -3.54
CA ARG A 173 14.75 6.51 -4.82
C ARG A 173 14.00 7.83 -4.98
N VAL A 174 13.60 8.46 -3.88
CA VAL A 174 13.02 9.81 -3.90
C VAL A 174 14.16 10.81 -4.05
N THR A 175 14.52 11.12 -5.29
CA THR A 175 15.60 12.06 -5.60
C THR A 175 15.14 13.52 -5.51
N PRO A 176 16.06 14.50 -5.47
CA PRO A 176 15.68 15.92 -5.56
C PRO A 176 14.89 16.27 -6.83
N LEU A 177 15.06 15.49 -7.91
CA LEU A 177 14.27 15.63 -9.12
C LEU A 177 12.80 15.25 -8.87
N VAL A 178 12.55 14.11 -8.19
CA VAL A 178 11.20 13.70 -7.79
C VAL A 178 10.54 14.77 -6.94
N LEU A 179 11.26 15.34 -5.96
CA LEU A 179 10.76 16.45 -5.15
C LEU A 179 10.38 17.68 -5.99
N GLY A 180 11.20 18.02 -6.98
CA GLY A 180 10.91 19.12 -7.90
C GLY A 180 9.63 18.90 -8.70
N GLU A 181 9.44 17.69 -9.23
CA GLU A 181 8.24 17.31 -9.99
C GLU A 181 6.98 17.25 -9.10
N VAL A 182 7.10 16.82 -7.84
CA VAL A 182 5.97 16.88 -6.87
C VAL A 182 5.56 18.33 -6.61
N ARG A 183 6.53 19.23 -6.39
CA ARG A 183 6.24 20.66 -6.20
C ARG A 183 5.63 21.28 -7.45
N ALA A 184 6.12 20.93 -8.64
CA ALA A 184 5.54 21.39 -9.90
C ALA A 184 4.08 20.94 -10.02
N LEU A 185 3.79 19.66 -9.74
CA LEU A 185 2.42 19.14 -9.75
C LEU A 185 1.50 19.89 -8.76
N ILE A 186 1.99 20.20 -7.57
CA ILE A 186 1.24 20.96 -6.56
C ILE A 186 0.92 22.38 -7.04
N GLU A 187 1.90 23.07 -7.61
CA GLU A 187 1.73 24.44 -8.09
C GLU A 187 0.85 24.49 -9.36
N ASP A 188 1.03 23.55 -10.29
CA ASP A 188 0.21 23.43 -11.51
C ASP A 188 -1.27 23.12 -11.18
N ASN A 189 -1.53 22.46 -10.05
CA ASN A 189 -2.88 22.20 -9.56
C ASN A 189 -3.44 23.33 -8.66
N ASP A 190 -2.81 24.50 -8.62
CA ASP A 190 -3.15 25.64 -7.74
C ASP A 190 -3.24 25.24 -6.25
N ARG A 191 -2.39 24.30 -5.79
CA ARG A 191 -2.42 23.71 -4.44
C ARG A 191 -3.77 23.09 -4.03
N LYS A 192 -4.64 22.77 -4.98
CA LYS A 192 -5.87 22.02 -4.71
C LYS A 192 -5.52 20.57 -4.33
N PRO A 193 -6.39 19.89 -3.57
CA PRO A 193 -6.19 18.47 -3.27
C PRO A 193 -6.04 17.64 -4.54
N ILE A 194 -5.11 16.68 -4.52
CA ILE A 194 -4.74 15.85 -5.67
C ILE A 194 -5.25 14.43 -5.42
N SER A 195 -5.93 13.85 -6.41
CA SER A 195 -6.32 12.44 -6.40
C SER A 195 -5.17 11.54 -6.84
N PHE A 196 -5.18 10.28 -6.40
CA PHE A 196 -4.15 9.33 -6.85
C PHE A 196 -4.19 9.11 -8.38
N GLY A 197 -5.35 9.24 -9.02
CA GLY A 197 -5.46 9.16 -10.48
C GLY A 197 -4.77 10.31 -11.22
N GLU A 198 -4.87 11.53 -10.69
CA GLU A 198 -4.14 12.69 -11.21
C GLU A 198 -2.63 12.54 -10.99
N PHE A 199 -2.23 12.04 -9.82
CA PHE A 199 -0.84 11.70 -9.53
C PHE A 199 -0.28 10.67 -10.54
N LEU A 200 -1.04 9.61 -10.83
CA LEU A 200 -0.66 8.58 -11.82
C LEU A 200 -0.59 9.11 -13.25
N SER A 201 -1.34 10.16 -13.56
CA SER A 201 -1.34 10.79 -14.88
C SER A 201 -0.15 11.73 -15.10
N SER A 202 0.62 12.01 -14.04
CA SER A 202 1.85 12.79 -14.10
C SER A 202 3.07 11.91 -14.40
N ASN A 203 4.19 12.54 -14.76
CA ASN A 203 5.46 11.83 -14.97
C ASN A 203 6.00 11.17 -13.69
N LEU A 204 5.49 11.52 -12.51
CA LEU A 204 5.96 11.00 -11.23
C LEU A 204 5.76 9.49 -11.10
N ALA A 205 4.68 8.94 -11.64
CA ALA A 205 4.42 7.51 -11.53
C ALA A 205 5.50 6.67 -12.22
N ASP A 206 5.99 7.12 -13.36
CA ASP A 206 7.07 6.45 -14.09
C ASP A 206 8.43 6.64 -13.42
N MET A 207 8.63 7.70 -12.66
CA MET A 207 9.85 7.92 -11.87
C MET A 207 9.92 7.06 -10.60
N LEU A 208 8.77 6.55 -10.12
CA LEU A 208 8.67 5.77 -8.88
C LEU A 208 8.57 4.25 -9.12
N ARG A 209 8.49 3.82 -10.39
CA ARG A 209 8.55 2.42 -10.82
C ARG A 209 10.00 1.96 -10.96
#